data_AF-A0A973IMR3-F1
#
_entry.id   AF-A0A973IMR3-F1
#
_cell.length_a   1.000
_cell.length_b   1.000
_cell.length_c   1.000
_cell.angle_alpha   90.00
_cell.angle_beta   90.00
_cell.angle_gamma   90.00
#
_symmetry.space_group_name_H-M   'P 1'
#
loop_
_entity.id
_entity.type
_entity.pdbx_description
1 polymer ?
#
loop_
_entity_poly.entity_id
_entity_poly.type
_entity_poly.pdbx_seq_one_letter_code
_entity_poly.pdbx_strand_id
1 'polypeptide(L)'
;MEDNENYQENNQRSRDEVYSKSVRAGKRTYFFDVKSTKSEDYYLTITESKKRYRPDGSIYYEKHKLFLYKEDFEKFAEGLNDVVQFIRNNNIKLSSGSETHQDENQQEI
;
A
#
# COMPACT_ATOMS: atom_id res chain seq x y z
N MET A 1 25.15 5.56 -5.73
CA MET A 1 25.12 4.23 -6.39
C MET A 1 23.78 3.50 -6.16
N GLU A 2 22.96 3.90 -5.17
CA GLU A 2 21.61 3.34 -4.93
C GLU A 2 20.53 3.82 -5.92
N ASP A 3 20.70 4.98 -6.57
CA ASP A 3 19.68 5.52 -7.48
C ASP A 3 19.55 4.74 -8.79
N ASN A 4 20.61 4.04 -9.23
CA ASN A 4 20.66 3.39 -10.53
C ASN A 4 19.94 2.01 -10.54
N GLU A 5 19.77 1.38 -9.38
CA GLU A 5 19.00 0.14 -9.24
C GLU A 5 17.49 0.39 -9.33
N ASN A 6 17.03 1.55 -8.86
CA ASN A 6 15.60 1.91 -8.82
C ASN A 6 15.01 2.14 -10.23
N TYR A 7 15.82 2.67 -11.17
CA TYR A 7 15.40 2.84 -12.58
C TYR A 7 15.29 1.52 -13.34
N GLN A 8 16.21 0.58 -13.09
CA GLN A 8 16.18 -0.75 -13.71
C GLN A 8 14.99 -1.56 -13.19
N GLU A 9 14.72 -1.51 -11.88
CA GLU A 9 13.58 -2.19 -11.26
C GLU A 9 12.24 -1.64 -11.78
N ASN A 10 12.11 -0.33 -12.00
CA ASN A 10 10.89 0.27 -12.56
C ASN A 10 10.65 -0.11 -14.03
N ASN A 11 11.69 -0.24 -14.85
CA ASN A 11 11.56 -0.67 -16.25
C ASN A 11 11.16 -2.14 -16.39
N GLN A 12 11.64 -3.01 -15.50
CA GLN A 12 11.19 -4.41 -15.43
C GLN A 12 9.80 -4.56 -14.81
N ARG A 13 9.47 -3.76 -13.79
CA ARG A 13 8.12 -3.73 -13.20
C ARG A 13 7.05 -3.46 -14.25
N SER A 14 7.30 -2.56 -15.20
CA SER A 14 6.33 -2.21 -16.24
C SER A 14 6.11 -3.30 -17.30
N ARG A 15 7.03 -4.27 -17.46
CA ARG A 15 6.94 -5.27 -18.55
C ARG A 15 6.07 -6.46 -18.19
N ASP A 16 6.01 -6.80 -16.91
CA ASP A 16 5.28 -7.96 -16.40
C ASP A 16 3.98 -7.56 -15.67
N GLU A 17 3.66 -6.26 -15.61
CA GLU A 17 2.47 -5.71 -14.97
C GLU A 17 1.29 -5.67 -15.95
N VAL A 18 0.26 -6.43 -15.62
CA VAL A 18 -0.95 -6.64 -16.44
C VAL A 18 -2.03 -5.64 -16.06
N TYR A 19 -2.13 -5.33 -14.77
CA TYR A 19 -3.09 -4.38 -14.22
C TYR A 19 -2.54 -3.79 -12.91
N SER A 20 -2.78 -2.51 -12.65
CA SER A 20 -2.49 -1.91 -11.35
C SER A 20 -3.61 -0.98 -10.90
N LYS A 21 -3.86 -1.00 -9.58
CA LYS A 21 -4.78 -0.09 -8.91
C LYS A 21 -4.13 0.48 -7.67
N SER A 22 -4.15 1.80 -7.53
CA SER A 22 -3.71 2.50 -6.31
C SER A 22 -4.90 3.03 -5.51
N VAL A 23 -4.79 2.94 -4.18
CA VAL A 23 -5.81 3.41 -3.23
C VAL A 23 -5.13 4.24 -2.14
N ARG A 24 -5.43 5.54 -2.09
CA ARG A 24 -4.90 6.45 -1.07
C ARG A 24 -5.83 6.51 0.15
N ALA A 25 -5.28 6.31 1.34
CA ALA A 25 -5.98 6.32 2.61
C ALA A 25 -5.17 7.07 3.68
N GLY A 26 -5.31 8.40 3.71
CA GLY A 26 -4.57 9.26 4.64
C GLY A 26 -3.05 9.19 4.42
N LYS A 27 -2.31 8.74 5.45
CA LYS A 27 -0.84 8.57 5.40
C LYS A 27 -0.39 7.27 4.70
N ARG A 28 -1.34 6.39 4.31
CA ARG A 28 -1.06 5.12 3.63
C ARG A 28 -1.53 5.17 2.18
N THR A 29 -0.78 4.51 1.29
CA THR A 29 -1.20 4.21 -0.09
C THR A 29 -1.06 2.71 -0.30
N TYR A 30 -2.12 2.07 -0.78
CA TYR A 30 -2.13 0.66 -1.15
C TYR A 30 -2.01 0.55 -2.68
N PHE A 31 -1.15 -0.35 -3.14
CA PHE A 31 -0.96 -0.69 -4.55
C PHE A 31 -1.35 -2.16 -4.74
N PHE A 32 -2.23 -2.43 -5.69
CA PHE A 32 -2.69 -3.76 -6.05
C PHE A 32 -2.26 -4.01 -7.50
N ASP A 33 -1.18 -4.78 -7.67
CA ASP A 33 -0.57 -5.02 -8.97
C ASP A 33 -0.77 -6.48 -9.38
N VAL A 34 -1.42 -6.72 -10.51
CA VAL A 34 -1.52 -8.05 -11.13
C VAL A 34 -0.34 -8.20 -12.08
N LYS A 35 0.44 -9.26 -11.87
CA LYS A 35 1.63 -9.55 -12.66
C LYS A 35 1.58 -10.94 -13.25
N SER A 36 2.18 -11.12 -14.42
CA SER A 36 2.35 -12.42 -15.05
C SER A 36 3.74 -12.98 -14.76
N THR A 37 3.83 -14.28 -14.54
CA THR A 37 5.10 -15.02 -14.56
C THR A 37 5.50 -15.33 -16.01
N LYS A 38 6.71 -15.85 -16.22
CA LYS A 38 7.15 -16.34 -17.54
C LYS A 38 6.31 -17.50 -18.07
N SER A 39 5.58 -18.19 -17.20
CA SER A 39 4.68 -19.29 -17.55
C SER A 39 3.24 -18.83 -17.81
N GLU A 40 3.01 -17.52 -17.95
CA GLU A 40 1.69 -16.89 -18.12
C GLU A 40 0.72 -17.06 -16.92
N ASP A 41 1.21 -17.57 -15.79
CA ASP A 41 0.44 -17.56 -14.54
C ASP A 41 0.40 -16.17 -13.92
N TYR A 42 -0.76 -15.78 -13.40
CA TYR A 42 -0.96 -14.49 -12.74
C TYR A 42 -0.79 -14.59 -11.23
N TYR A 43 -0.17 -13.57 -10.64
CA TYR A 43 -0.08 -13.38 -9.19
C TYR A 43 -0.37 -11.92 -8.82
N LEU A 44 -0.83 -11.70 -7.60
CA LEU A 44 -1.15 -10.38 -7.06
C LEU A 44 -0.03 -9.93 -6.13
N THR A 45 0.47 -8.71 -6.34
CA THR A 45 1.31 -8.01 -5.37
C THR A 45 0.47 -6.94 -4.68
N ILE A 46 0.36 -7.02 -3.36
CA ILE A 46 -0.27 -5.98 -2.54
C ILE A 46 0.86 -5.23 -1.81
N THR A 47 1.06 -3.97 -2.13
CA THR A 47 2.04 -3.12 -1.45
C THR A 47 1.33 -2.05 -0.64
N GLU A 48 1.55 -2.02 0.66
CA GLU A 48 1.26 -0.85 1.48
C GLU A 48 2.50 0.06 1.51
N SER A 49 2.34 1.35 1.24
CA SER A 49 3.33 2.38 1.51
C SER A 49 2.80 3.39 2.53
N LYS A 50 3.48 3.48 3.67
CA LYS A 50 3.14 4.39 4.76
C LYS A 50 4.15 5.52 4.85
N LYS A 51 3.66 6.76 4.75
CA LYS A 51 4.46 7.96 5.00
C LYS A 51 4.82 8.04 6.49
N ARG A 52 6.11 8.16 6.78
CA ARG A 52 6.68 8.33 8.13
C ARG A 52 7.55 9.58 8.17
N TYR A 53 7.70 10.11 9.37
CA TYR A 53 8.59 11.22 9.67
C TYR A 53 9.67 10.70 10.61
N ARG A 54 10.93 11.03 10.31
CA ARG A 54 12.05 10.79 11.22
C ARG A 54 12.10 11.89 12.30
N PRO A 55 12.84 11.67 13.39
CA PRO A 55 13.05 12.70 14.42
C PRO A 55 13.69 13.99 13.88
N ASP A 56 14.47 13.90 12.81
CA ASP A 56 15.09 15.05 12.12
C ASP A 56 14.13 15.79 11.17
N GLY A 57 12.85 15.40 11.13
CA GLY A 57 11.83 15.97 10.23
C GLY A 57 11.85 15.41 8.81
N SER A 58 12.83 14.58 8.44
CA SER A 58 12.89 13.98 7.11
C SER A 58 11.77 12.96 6.89
N ILE A 59 11.25 12.91 5.66
CA ILE A 59 10.17 11.98 5.28
C ILE A 59 10.79 10.70 4.73
N TYR A 60 10.22 9.56 5.12
CA TYR A 60 10.49 8.28 4.47
C TYR A 60 9.21 7.46 4.30
N TYR A 61 9.25 6.47 3.41
CA TYR A 61 8.12 5.60 3.13
C TYR A 61 8.45 4.17 3.55
N GLU A 62 7.73 3.69 4.56
CA GLU A 62 7.78 2.30 4.99
C GLU A 62 6.90 1.49 4.03
N LYS A 63 7.46 0.42 3.43
CA LYS A 63 6.74 -0.42 2.49
C LYS A 63 6.56 -1.83 3.05
N HIS A 64 5.32 -2.32 3.06
CA HIS A 64 5.00 -3.72 3.32
C HIS A 64 4.49 -4.34 2.03
N LYS A 65 5.02 -5.49 1.63
CA LYS A 65 4.67 -6.15 0.38
C LYS A 65 4.22 -7.57 0.67
N LEU A 66 3.08 -7.94 0.11
CA LEU A 66 2.53 -9.28 0.12
C LEU A 66 2.46 -9.79 -1.33
N PHE A 67 2.85 -11.04 -1.52
CA PHE A 67 2.64 -11.78 -2.75
C PHE A 67 1.54 -12.80 -2.51
N LEU A 68 0.56 -12.83 -3.39
CA LEU A 68 -0.53 -13.78 -3.36
C LEU A 68 -0.55 -14.51 -4.70
N TYR A 69 -0.53 -15.84 -4.64
CA TYR A 69 -0.55 -16.69 -5.82
C TYR A 69 -1.98 -17.21 -6.08
N LYS A 70 -2.20 -17.68 -7.31
CA LYS A 70 -3.52 -18.02 -7.84
C LYS A 70 -4.27 -19.05 -6.97
N GLU A 71 -3.55 -20.01 -6.39
CA GLU A 71 -4.08 -21.04 -5.50
C GLU A 71 -4.72 -20.50 -4.22
N ASP A 72 -4.32 -19.30 -3.80
CA ASP A 72 -4.75 -18.69 -2.54
C ASP A 72 -5.80 -17.58 -2.73
N PHE A 73 -6.09 -17.17 -3.97
CA PHE A 73 -6.96 -16.03 -4.27
C PHE A 73 -8.33 -16.12 -3.62
N GLU A 74 -9.01 -17.26 -3.80
CA GLU A 74 -10.38 -17.43 -3.31
C GLU A 74 -10.43 -17.36 -1.79
N LYS A 75 -9.62 -18.19 -1.12
CA LYS A 75 -9.57 -18.27 0.35
C LYS A 75 -9.18 -16.94 0.98
N PHE A 76 -8.22 -16.23 0.38
CA PHE A 76 -7.80 -14.92 0.86
C PHE A 76 -8.90 -13.88 0.68
N ALA A 77 -9.56 -13.84 -0.47
CA ALA A 77 -10.62 -12.88 -0.75
C ALA A 77 -11.84 -13.09 0.15
N GLU A 78 -12.26 -14.35 0.34
CA GLU A 78 -13.32 -14.73 1.27
C GLU A 78 -12.99 -14.28 2.70
N GLY A 79 -11.83 -14.70 3.22
CA GLY A 79 -11.42 -14.35 4.59
C GLY A 79 -11.28 -12.84 4.81
N LEU A 80 -10.76 -12.10 3.82
CA LEU A 80 -10.69 -10.64 3.90
C LEU A 80 -12.08 -10.01 3.92
N ASN A 81 -12.97 -10.43 3.01
CA ASN A 81 -14.33 -9.91 2.94
C ASN A 81 -15.10 -10.19 4.23
N ASP A 82 -15.01 -11.41 4.76
CA ASP A 82 -15.71 -11.82 5.99
C ASP A 82 -15.30 -10.97 7.19
N VAL A 83 -13.99 -10.76 7.38
CA VAL A 83 -13.47 -9.91 8.47
C VAL A 83 -13.89 -8.46 8.28
N VAL A 84 -13.86 -7.94 7.05
CA VAL A 84 -14.31 -6.56 6.76
C VAL A 84 -15.81 -6.40 7.04
N GLN A 85 -16.63 -7.37 6.65
CA GLN A 85 -18.07 -7.36 6.93
C GLN A 85 -18.34 -7.45 8.43
N PHE A 86 -17.61 -8.30 9.15
CA PHE A 86 -17.69 -8.39 10.60
C PHE A 86 -17.42 -7.04 11.28
N ILE A 87 -16.38 -6.31 10.86
CA ILE A 87 -16.05 -4.98 11.41
C ILE A 87 -17.18 -3.98 11.14
N ARG A 88 -17.72 -3.96 9.91
CA ARG A 88 -18.81 -3.05 9.52
C ARG A 88 -20.08 -3.31 10.33
N ASN A 89 -20.47 -4.57 10.50
CA ASN A 89 -21.71 -4.93 11.19
C ASN A 89 -21.65 -4.67 12.70
N ASN A 90 -20.47 -4.81 13.30
CA ASN A 90 -20.29 -4.60 14.74
C ASN A 90 -20.06 -3.12 15.12
N ASN A 91 -20.14 -2.18 14.16
CA ASN A 91 -19.91 -0.74 14.40
C ASN A 91 -18.66 -0.47 15.25
N ILE A 92 -17.62 -1.30 15.08
CA ILE A 92 -16.32 -1.04 15.72
C ILE A 92 -15.91 0.31 15.15
N LYS A 93 -16.02 1.37 15.96
CA LYS A 93 -15.63 2.72 15.55
C LYS A 93 -14.20 2.61 15.09
N LEU A 94 -14.01 2.61 13.78
CA LEU A 94 -12.73 2.86 13.14
C LEU A 94 -12.43 4.30 13.56
N SER A 95 -11.71 4.47 14.66
CA SER A 95 -11.25 5.77 15.08
C SER A 95 -10.42 6.31 13.91
N SER A 96 -11.04 7.17 13.13
CA SER A 96 -10.34 8.01 12.19
C SER A 96 -9.34 8.76 13.04
N GLY A 97 -8.07 8.37 12.97
CA GLY A 97 -6.94 9.13 13.46
C GLY A 97 -6.82 10.42 12.64
N SER A 98 -7.81 11.29 12.79
CA SER A 98 -7.75 12.71 12.46
C SER A 98 -7.17 13.40 13.68
N GLU A 99 -5.88 13.18 13.93
CA GLU A 99 -5.07 14.21 14.57
C GLU A 99 -4.83 15.26 13.49
N THR A 100 -5.77 16.19 13.38
CA THR A 100 -5.51 17.53 12.87
C THR A 100 -4.43 18.13 13.77
N HIS A 101 -3.17 18.03 13.36
CA HIS A 101 -2.20 19.02 13.76
C HIS A 101 -2.61 20.31 13.05
N GLN A 102 -3.22 21.20 13.83
CA GLN A 102 -3.32 22.60 13.49
C GLN A 102 -1.88 23.08 13.24
N ASP A 103 -1.60 23.50 12.02
CA ASP A 103 -0.45 24.36 11.76
C ASP A 103 -0.68 25.63 12.58
N GLU A 104 -0.07 25.71 13.77
CA GLU A 104 0.07 26.98 14.47
C GLU A 104 1.03 27.85 13.66
N ASN A 105 0.41 28.65 12.81
CA ASN A 105 0.94 29.89 12.30
C ASN A 105 1.20 30.82 13.51
N GLN A 106 2.46 30.97 13.93
CA GLN A 106 2.90 32.11 14.73
C GLN A 106 4.00 32.84 13.95
N GLN A 107 3.59 33.97 13.38
CA GLN A 107 4.46 35.08 13.02
C GLN A 107 5.13 35.63 14.28
N GLU A 108 6.39 36.03 14.22
CA GLU A 108 6.83 37.42 14.46
C GLU A 108 8.36 37.57 14.43
N ILE A 109 8.78 38.56 13.60
CA ILE A 109 10.05 39.30 13.50
C ILE A 109 11.26 38.58 12.90
#